data_AF-A0A2D5PJK5-F1
#
_entry.id   AF-A0A2D5PJK5-F1
#
_cell.length_a   1.000
_cell.length_b   1.000
_cell.length_c   1.000
_cell.angle_alpha   90.00
_cell.angle_beta   90.00
_cell.angle_gamma   90.00
#
_symmetry.space_group_name_H-M   'P 1'
#
loop_
_entity.id
_entity.type
_entity.pdbx_description
1 polymer ?
#
loop_
_entity_poly.entity_id
_entity_poly.type
_entity_poly.pdbx_seq_one_letter_code
_entity_poly.pdbx_strand_id
1 'polypeptide(L)'
;MSNARITKKKHTRFLADFFVEISQDPEWEKKLQSLKTEDKLNTSEEGFPAEFFQWVPEAETNNLQYSVERVELADIPREASCWWPVDEQTHFYMAYPSEYPQSAIYMAIDFHGDHSACCGSADGQQDA
;
A
#
# COMPACT_ATOMS: atom_id res chain seq x y z
N MET A 1 -20.89 20.11 7.44
CA MET A 1 -20.58 19.78 6.02
C MET A 1 -19.15 20.24 5.75
N SER A 2 -18.16 19.36 5.88
CA SER A 2 -16.80 19.68 5.45
C SER A 2 -16.82 19.88 3.93
N ASN A 3 -16.12 20.90 3.44
CA ASN A 3 -16.07 21.20 2.01
C ASN A 3 -15.32 20.06 1.29
N ALA A 4 -15.94 19.40 0.32
CA ALA A 4 -15.36 18.25 -0.40
C ALA A 4 -13.96 18.53 -0.96
N ARG A 5 -13.69 19.78 -1.38
CA ARG A 5 -12.35 20.20 -1.85
C ARG A 5 -11.31 20.17 -0.72
N ILE A 6 -11.71 20.52 0.50
CA ILE A 6 -10.83 20.49 1.68
C ILE A 6 -10.57 19.04 2.08
N THR A 7 -11.59 18.18 2.09
CA THR A 7 -11.45 16.74 2.39
C THR A 7 -10.51 16.06 1.39
N LYS A 8 -10.71 16.29 0.08
CA LYS A 8 -9.79 15.79 -0.96
C LYS A 8 -8.35 16.27 -0.74
N LYS A 9 -8.15 17.53 -0.37
CA LYS A 9 -6.82 18.08 -0.07
C LYS A 9 -6.18 17.37 1.13
N LYS A 10 -6.94 17.02 2.16
CA LYS A 10 -6.44 16.26 3.32
C LYS A 10 -6.06 14.84 2.94
N HIS A 11 -6.89 14.14 2.17
CA HIS A 11 -6.54 12.81 1.65
C HIS A 11 -5.22 12.82 0.90
N THR A 12 -5.07 13.70 -0.09
CA THR A 12 -3.83 13.77 -0.88
C THR A 12 -2.63 14.14 -0.02
N ARG A 13 -2.81 14.99 1.01
CA ARG A 13 -1.73 15.39 1.90
C ARG A 13 -1.19 14.24 2.73
N PHE A 14 -2.07 13.41 3.30
CA PHE A 14 -1.69 12.37 4.26
C PHE A 14 -1.50 10.99 3.62
N LEU A 15 -1.83 10.82 2.34
CA LEU A 15 -1.71 9.54 1.64
C LEU A 15 -0.28 9.01 1.64
N ALA A 16 0.71 9.87 1.39
CA ALA A 16 2.12 9.47 1.41
C ALA A 16 2.57 9.04 2.82
N ASP A 17 2.18 9.82 3.84
CA ASP A 17 2.49 9.49 5.24
C ASP A 17 1.88 8.14 5.63
N PHE A 18 0.61 7.91 5.26
CA PHE A 18 -0.05 6.62 5.47
C PHE A 18 0.68 5.48 4.77
N PHE A 19 1.07 5.67 3.51
CA PHE A 19 1.69 4.61 2.74
C PHE A 19 3.07 4.23 3.29
N VAL A 20 3.83 5.23 3.74
CA VAL A 20 5.11 5.04 4.42
C VAL A 20 4.90 4.32 5.76
N GLU A 21 3.90 4.72 6.54
CA GLU A 21 3.58 4.13 7.83
C GLU A 21 3.27 2.63 7.73
N ILE A 22 2.38 2.24 6.83
CA ILE A 22 1.99 0.82 6.66
C ILE A 22 3.14 -0.06 6.15
N SER A 23 4.16 0.54 5.51
CA SER A 23 5.36 -0.19 5.07
C SER A 23 6.33 -0.50 6.21
N GLN A 24 6.20 0.20 7.35
CA GLN A 24 7.07 0.06 8.51
C GLN A 24 6.36 -0.56 9.72
N ASP A 25 5.01 -0.50 9.75
CA ASP A 25 4.21 -1.16 10.77
C ASP A 25 4.25 -2.69 10.57
N PRO A 26 4.72 -3.49 11.57
CA PRO A 26 4.92 -4.92 11.40
C PRO A 26 3.64 -5.74 11.12
N GLU A 27 2.46 -5.22 11.50
CA GLU A 27 1.19 -5.90 11.21
C GLU A 27 0.80 -5.65 9.75
N TRP A 28 0.86 -4.40 9.31
CA TRP A 28 0.57 -4.02 7.94
C TRP A 28 1.59 -4.55 6.94
N GLU A 29 2.87 -4.59 7.30
CA GLU A 29 3.93 -5.18 6.47
C GLU A 29 3.57 -6.61 6.06
N LYS A 30 3.09 -7.42 7.02
CA LYS A 30 2.65 -8.79 6.76
C LYS A 30 1.42 -8.84 5.86
N LYS A 31 0.46 -7.93 6.07
CA LYS A 31 -0.73 -7.83 5.20
C LYS A 31 -0.32 -7.49 3.77
N LEU A 32 0.57 -6.51 3.59
CA LEU A 32 1.12 -6.13 2.29
C LEU A 32 1.84 -7.30 1.62
N GLN A 33 2.74 -7.97 2.33
CA GLN A 33 3.44 -9.16 1.83
C GLN A 33 2.47 -10.25 1.37
N SER A 34 1.40 -10.50 2.14
CA SER A 34 0.38 -11.49 1.80
C SER A 34 -0.59 -11.06 0.69
N LEU A 35 -0.55 -9.79 0.29
CA LEU A 35 -1.47 -9.24 -0.71
C LEU A 35 -1.14 -9.81 -2.09
N LYS A 36 -2.16 -10.38 -2.75
CA LYS A 36 -2.05 -10.87 -4.12
C LYS A 36 -2.46 -9.77 -5.10
N THR A 37 -2.02 -9.92 -6.35
CA THR A 37 -2.55 -9.12 -7.46
C THR A 37 -4.08 -9.29 -7.51
N GLU A 38 -4.81 -8.20 -7.72
CA GLU A 38 -6.30 -8.09 -7.68
C GLU A 38 -6.94 -7.98 -6.28
N ASP A 39 -6.21 -8.33 -5.21
CA ASP A 39 -6.68 -8.08 -3.84
C ASP A 39 -6.42 -6.63 -3.42
N LYS A 40 -7.24 -6.13 -2.49
CA LYS A 40 -7.09 -4.80 -1.91
C LYS A 40 -7.16 -4.83 -0.39
N LEU A 41 -6.36 -4.00 0.25
CA LEU A 41 -6.50 -3.66 1.66
C LEU A 41 -7.19 -2.30 1.76
N ASN A 42 -8.12 -2.16 2.70
CA ASN A 42 -8.81 -0.90 2.95
C ASN A 42 -8.85 -0.58 4.43
N THR A 43 -8.49 0.65 4.79
CA THR A 43 -8.54 1.13 6.17
C THR A 43 -9.96 1.17 6.76
N SER A 44 -11.02 1.12 5.94
CA SER A 44 -12.39 0.98 6.41
C SER A 44 -12.69 -0.39 7.05
N GLU A 45 -11.94 -1.42 6.65
CA GLU A 45 -12.10 -2.80 7.14
C GLU A 45 -10.97 -3.16 8.11
N GLU A 46 -9.73 -2.82 7.74
CA GLU A 46 -8.52 -3.14 8.51
C GLU A 46 -8.23 -2.13 9.63
N GLY A 47 -8.86 -0.96 9.61
CA GLY A 47 -8.49 0.17 10.45
C GLY A 47 -7.23 0.89 9.95
N PHE A 48 -6.63 1.71 10.79
CA PHE A 48 -5.33 2.35 10.53
C PHE A 48 -4.25 1.76 11.44
N PRO A 49 -2.96 1.83 11.06
CA PRO A 49 -1.87 1.60 12.01
C PRO A 49 -2.04 2.47 13.26
N ALA A 50 -1.74 1.91 14.43
CA ALA A 50 -1.96 2.59 15.70
C ALA A 50 -1.16 3.90 15.80
N GLU A 51 0.05 3.93 15.24
CA GLU A 51 0.92 5.11 15.23
C GLU A 51 0.42 6.19 14.26
N PHE A 52 -0.23 5.81 13.15
CA PHE A 52 -0.75 6.76 12.17
C PHE A 52 -1.72 7.77 12.80
N PHE A 53 -2.61 7.32 13.69
CA PHE A 53 -3.56 8.21 14.38
C PHE A 53 -2.89 9.14 15.39
N GLN A 54 -1.72 8.79 15.93
CA GLN A 54 -0.98 9.67 16.82
C GLN A 54 -0.42 10.88 16.05
N TRP A 55 0.04 10.65 14.82
CA TRP A 55 0.57 11.68 13.94
C TRP A 55 -0.52 12.45 13.19
N VAL A 56 -1.62 11.75 12.83
CA VAL A 56 -2.74 12.29 12.04
C VAL A 56 -4.08 12.01 12.73
N PRO A 57 -4.34 12.59 13.92
CA PRO A 57 -5.61 12.40 14.63
C PRO A 57 -6.81 12.95 13.83
N GLU A 58 -6.54 13.90 12.92
CA GLU A 58 -7.54 14.42 11.99
C GLU A 58 -8.07 13.35 11.02
N ALA A 59 -7.39 12.23 10.82
CA ALA A 59 -7.84 11.18 9.90
C ALA A 59 -9.19 10.60 10.33
N GLU A 60 -9.39 10.37 11.62
CA GLU A 60 -10.65 9.88 12.18
C GLU A 60 -11.75 10.94 12.09
N THR A 61 -11.44 12.18 12.49
CA THR A 61 -12.43 13.28 12.48
C THR A 61 -12.95 13.60 11.08
N ASN A 62 -12.11 13.43 10.06
CA ASN A 62 -12.47 13.68 8.67
C ASN A 62 -12.91 12.41 7.92
N ASN A 63 -13.03 11.27 8.61
CA ASN A 63 -13.37 9.97 8.04
C ASN A 63 -12.51 9.64 6.80
N LEU A 64 -11.21 9.86 6.90
CA LEU A 64 -10.29 9.55 5.81
C LEU A 64 -10.18 8.03 5.68
N GLN A 65 -10.30 7.52 4.46
CA GLN A 65 -10.16 6.11 4.13
C GLN A 65 -9.21 5.96 2.95
N TYR A 66 -8.30 4.98 3.04
CA TYR A 66 -7.32 4.67 2.03
C TYR A 66 -7.38 3.20 1.65
N SER A 67 -7.02 2.93 0.41
CA SER A 67 -6.92 1.59 -0.13
C SER A 67 -5.55 1.37 -0.72
N VAL A 68 -5.06 0.12 -0.62
CA VAL A 68 -3.77 -0.29 -1.12
C VAL A 68 -3.93 -1.58 -1.90
N GLU A 69 -3.35 -1.62 -3.09
CA GLU A 69 -3.42 -2.73 -4.02
C GLU A 69 -2.02 -3.13 -4.46
N ARG A 70 -1.80 -4.43 -4.65
CA ARG A 70 -0.59 -4.93 -5.32
C ARG A 70 -0.77 -4.82 -6.82
N VAL A 71 0.21 -4.23 -7.48
CA VAL A 71 0.21 -3.99 -8.93
C VAL A 71 1.47 -4.56 -9.57
N GLU A 72 1.43 -4.78 -10.88
CA GLU A 72 2.64 -5.12 -11.62
C GLU A 72 3.36 -3.85 -12.07
N LEU A 73 4.69 -3.93 -12.26
CA LEU A 73 5.48 -2.80 -12.77
C LEU A 73 4.95 -2.28 -14.11
N ALA A 74 4.37 -3.17 -14.93
CA ALA A 74 3.79 -2.83 -16.24
C ALA A 74 2.56 -1.90 -16.13
N ASP A 75 1.85 -1.93 -15.00
CA ASP A 75 0.65 -1.12 -14.76
C ASP A 75 0.98 0.26 -14.16
N ILE A 76 2.24 0.50 -13.80
CA ILE A 76 2.68 1.74 -13.15
C ILE A 76 3.12 2.75 -14.21
N PRO A 77 2.61 4.00 -14.17
CA PRO A 77 3.05 5.05 -15.08
C PRO A 77 4.57 5.22 -15.05
N ARG A 78 5.18 5.29 -16.25
CA ARG A 78 6.63 5.40 -16.38
C ARG A 78 7.19 6.64 -15.68
N GLU A 79 6.44 7.74 -15.61
CA GLU A 79 6.89 8.92 -14.87
C GLU A 79 7.04 8.66 -13.36
N ALA A 80 6.29 7.70 -12.81
CA ALA A 80 6.36 7.32 -11.40
C ALA A 80 7.49 6.31 -11.11
N SER A 81 7.75 5.37 -12.04
CA SER A 81 8.63 4.21 -11.78
C SER A 81 9.99 4.22 -12.48
N CYS A 82 10.26 5.14 -13.41
CA CYS A 82 11.42 5.04 -14.31
C CYS A 82 12.82 5.08 -13.65
N TRP A 83 12.89 5.41 -12.36
CA TRP A 83 14.13 5.51 -11.57
C TRP A 83 14.17 4.51 -10.41
N TRP A 84 13.19 3.62 -10.30
CA TRP A 84 13.16 2.65 -9.21
C TRP A 84 14.23 1.58 -9.40
N PRO A 85 15.05 1.29 -8.38
CA PRO A 85 15.80 0.04 -8.36
C PRO A 85 14.77 -1.10 -8.27
N VAL A 86 14.89 -2.08 -9.17
CA VAL A 86 14.02 -3.25 -9.19
C VAL A 86 14.89 -4.48 -9.05
N ASP A 87 14.60 -5.28 -8.03
CA ASP A 87 15.15 -6.61 -7.85
C ASP A 87 14.03 -7.66 -7.87
N GLU A 88 14.38 -8.93 -7.67
CA GLU A 88 13.41 -10.05 -7.67
C GLU A 88 12.47 -10.03 -6.46
N GLN A 89 12.81 -9.28 -5.41
CA GLN A 89 12.08 -9.19 -4.14
C GLN A 89 11.25 -7.90 -4.04
N THR A 90 11.45 -6.96 -4.96
CA THR A 90 10.69 -5.72 -5.01
C THR A 90 9.22 -5.98 -5.30
N HIS A 91 8.36 -5.61 -4.35
CA HIS A 91 6.92 -5.58 -4.54
C HIS A 91 6.46 -4.17 -4.92
N PHE A 92 5.48 -4.08 -5.81
CA PHE A 92 4.90 -2.79 -6.20
C PHE A 92 3.48 -2.65 -5.71
N TYR A 93 3.20 -1.46 -5.17
CA TYR A 93 1.89 -1.15 -4.61
C TYR A 93 1.39 0.19 -5.12
N MET A 94 0.07 0.28 -5.24
CA MET A 94 -0.67 1.50 -5.48
C MET A 94 -1.49 1.81 -4.24
N ALA A 95 -1.32 3.00 -3.67
CA ALA A 95 -2.16 3.50 -2.57
C ALA A 95 -2.99 4.69 -3.05
N TYR A 96 -4.26 4.74 -2.65
CA TYR A 96 -5.16 5.81 -3.04
C TYR A 96 -6.23 6.09 -1.98
N PRO A 97 -6.79 7.31 -1.92
CA PRO A 97 -7.96 7.57 -1.09
C PRO A 97 -9.18 6.86 -1.66
N SER A 98 -9.92 6.12 -0.85
CA SER A 98 -11.03 5.28 -1.33
C SER A 98 -12.12 6.09 -2.05
N GLU A 99 -12.36 7.33 -1.62
CA GLU A 99 -13.28 8.26 -2.28
C GLU A 99 -12.70 8.96 -3.53
N TYR A 100 -11.39 8.95 -3.69
CA TYR A 100 -10.68 9.71 -4.73
C TYR A 100 -9.57 8.88 -5.43
N PRO A 101 -9.88 7.74 -6.07
CA PRO A 101 -8.87 6.83 -6.61
C PRO A 101 -7.89 7.45 -7.60
N GLN A 102 -8.31 8.48 -8.34
CA GLN A 102 -7.46 9.21 -9.29
C GLN A 102 -6.29 9.98 -8.64
N SER A 103 -6.21 10.03 -7.31
CA SER A 103 -5.13 10.67 -6.56
C SER A 103 -4.15 9.64 -6.00
N ALA A 104 -4.03 8.50 -6.69
CA ALA A 104 -3.12 7.42 -6.35
C ALA A 104 -1.66 7.84 -6.35
N ILE A 105 -0.89 7.17 -5.50
CA ILE A 105 0.57 7.17 -5.50
C ILE A 105 1.05 5.73 -5.57
N TYR A 106 2.28 5.55 -6.03
CA TYR A 106 2.87 4.23 -6.23
C TYR A 106 4.17 4.12 -5.43
N MET A 107 4.48 2.92 -4.96
CA MET A 107 5.70 2.65 -4.22
C MET A 107 6.22 1.25 -4.53
N ALA A 108 7.53 1.15 -4.72
CA ALA A 108 8.30 -0.08 -4.69
C ALA A 108 8.78 -0.32 -3.26
N ILE A 109 8.62 -1.55 -2.76
CA ILE A 109 9.02 -1.93 -1.39
C ILE A 109 9.82 -3.23 -1.45
N ASP A 110 11.01 -3.18 -0.87
CA ASP A 110 11.87 -4.34 -0.63
C ASP A 110 11.76 -4.74 0.85
N PHE A 111 11.01 -5.79 1.15
CA PHE A 111 10.88 -6.26 2.54
C PHE A 111 12.11 -7.06 2.97
N HIS A 112 12.65 -6.77 4.16
CA HIS A 112 13.88 -7.38 4.68
C HIS A 112 13.69 -8.76 5.34
N GLY A 113 12.62 -9.50 5.00
CA GLY A 113 12.23 -10.78 5.62
C GLY A 113 12.30 -12.02 4.71
N ASP A 114 12.12 -13.21 5.29
CA ASP A 114 12.01 -14.48 4.56
C ASP A 114 10.72 -14.51 3.71
N HIS A 115 10.87 -14.49 2.39
CA HIS A 115 9.79 -14.47 1.40
C HIS A 115 9.20 -15.87 1.10
N SER A 116 9.56 -16.89 1.89
CA SER A 116 9.12 -18.29 1.70
C SER A 116 7.59 -18.47 1.65
N ALA A 117 6.82 -17.57 2.25
CA ALA A 117 5.35 -17.58 2.23
C ALA A 117 4.71 -16.72 1.11
N CYS A 118 5.48 -15.85 0.44
CA CYS A 118 5.00 -14.96 -0.62
C CYS A 118 5.00 -15.61 -2.01
N CYS A 119 5.91 -16.54 -2.25
CA CYS A 119 6.09 -17.21 -3.55
C CYS A 119 5.65 -18.67 -3.45
N GLY A 120 4.39 -18.94 -3.79
CA GLY A 120 3.87 -20.31 -3.90
C GLY A 120 4.54 -21.09 -5.03
N SER A 121 5.54 -21.90 -4.66
CA SER A 121 6.00 -23.17 -5.26
C SER A 121 6.08 -23.29 -6.79
N ALA A 122 7.31 -23.19 -7.32
CA ALA A 122 7.73 -23.97 -8.49
C ALA A 122 8.83 -24.93 -8.02
N ASP A 123 8.46 -26.19 -7.77
CA ASP A 123 9.22 -27.38 -8.21
C ASP A 123 8.60 -28.64 -7.62
N GLY A 124 7.62 -29.17 -8.34
CA GLY A 124 7.48 -30.61 -8.42
C GLY A 124 8.51 -31.12 -9.41
N GLN A 125 9.64 -31.65 -8.92
CA GLN A 125 10.42 -32.61 -9.70
C GLN A 125 11.10 -33.62 -8.75
N GLN A 126 10.53 -34.83 -8.83
CA GLN A 126 11.06 -36.16 -8.55
C GLN A 126 12.53 -36.25 -8.12
N ASP A 127 12.80 -37.03 -7.07
CA ASP A 127 13.69 -38.18 -7.24
C ASP A 127 13.40 -39.26 -6.19
N ALA A 128 13.58 -40.50 -6.67
CA ALA A 128 13.32 -41.78 -6.00
C ALA A 128 14.42 -42.17 -4.99
#